data_AF-A0A6I3KZB4-F1
#
_entry.id   AF-A0A6I3KZB4-F1
#
_cell.length_a   1.000
_cell.length_b   1.000
_cell.length_c   1.000
_cell.angle_alpha   90.00
_cell.angle_beta   90.00
_cell.angle_gamma   90.00
#
_symmetry.space_group_name_H-M   'P 1'
#
loop_
_entity.id
_entity.type
_entity.pdbx_description
1 polymer ?
#
loop_
_entity_poly.entity_id
_entity_poly.type
_entity_poly.pdbx_seq_one_letter_code
_entity_poly.pdbx_strand_id
1 'polypeptide(L)'
;MSPKKRKVQQFSARAGGMAAGVAALGVVASVTALTAPSASATVTGIAIAPASTLGAHRYGTTCSYTVTVTVDDDSQTVYFFEEGQGPSGFAEAKPSGGVAKATWIPSSTKITYIYAVQPNASAQIRLPVDVGTGVNLGSACVAI
;
A
#
# COMPACT_ATOMS: atom_id res chain seq x y z
N MET A 1 11.78 29.87 -42.79
CA MET A 1 11.24 28.66 -42.13
C MET A 1 11.54 27.42 -42.97
N SER A 2 12.38 26.53 -42.45
CA SER A 2 12.47 25.09 -42.79
C SER A 2 13.57 24.51 -41.87
N PRO A 3 13.27 23.58 -40.94
CA PRO A 3 14.28 23.10 -40.02
C PRO A 3 15.12 21.96 -40.60
N LYS A 4 16.34 21.92 -40.09
CA LYS A 4 17.56 21.29 -40.60
C LYS A 4 17.78 19.92 -39.93
N LYS A 5 18.18 18.91 -40.71
CA LYS A 5 18.59 17.57 -40.23
C LYS A 5 19.73 17.66 -39.21
N ARG A 6 19.79 16.73 -38.24
CA ARG A 6 21.05 16.31 -37.60
C ARG A 6 21.14 14.79 -37.54
N LYS A 7 22.33 14.30 -37.84
CA LYS A 7 22.71 12.91 -38.09
C LYS A 7 23.86 12.56 -37.12
N VAL A 8 24.05 11.26 -36.91
CA VAL A 8 25.29 10.54 -36.53
C VAL A 8 25.63 10.46 -35.02
N GLN A 9 25.72 9.24 -34.48
CA GLN A 9 27.02 8.62 -34.17
C GLN A 9 26.93 7.10 -33.94
N GLN A 10 27.51 6.35 -34.88
CA GLN A 10 27.89 4.94 -34.75
C GLN A 10 29.13 4.83 -33.85
N PHE A 11 29.16 3.87 -32.95
CA PHE A 11 30.40 3.37 -32.36
C PHE A 11 30.71 1.97 -32.90
N SER A 12 31.74 1.98 -33.74
CA SER A 12 32.60 0.93 -34.29
C SER A 12 32.53 -0.47 -33.67
N ALA A 13 32.18 -1.46 -34.51
CA ALA A 13 32.51 -2.86 -34.33
C ALA A 13 33.93 -3.14 -34.87
N ARG A 14 34.79 -3.78 -34.08
CA ARG A 14 36.06 -4.34 -34.54
C ARG A 14 35.81 -5.76 -35.04
N ALA A 15 35.98 -5.96 -36.35
CA ALA A 15 35.95 -7.25 -37.02
C ALA A 15 37.38 -7.83 -37.08
N GLY A 16 37.57 -9.02 -36.52
CA GLY A 16 38.70 -9.92 -36.83
C GLY A 16 38.15 -11.13 -37.56
N GLY A 17 38.68 -11.43 -38.74
CA GLY A 17 38.15 -12.47 -39.63
C GLY A 17 38.68 -13.88 -39.37
N MET A 18 37.91 -14.88 -39.78
CA MET A 18 38.39 -16.15 -40.36
C MET A 18 37.24 -16.92 -41.03
N ALA A 19 37.62 -17.72 -42.01
CA ALA A 19 36.80 -18.31 -43.05
C ALA A 19 36.01 -19.59 -42.65
N ALA A 20 34.94 -19.84 -43.43
CA ALA A 20 34.37 -21.11 -43.89
C ALA A 20 34.27 -22.33 -42.93
N GLY A 21 33.06 -22.87 -42.78
CA GLY A 21 32.85 -24.31 -42.58
C GLY A 21 31.67 -24.72 -41.69
N VAL A 22 30.62 -25.26 -42.33
CA VAL A 22 29.74 -26.38 -41.94
C VAL A 22 29.16 -26.49 -40.51
N ALA A 23 27.82 -26.42 -40.45
CA ALA A 23 26.86 -27.03 -39.51
C ALA A 23 27.30 -27.40 -38.07
N ALA A 24 26.70 -26.73 -37.08
CA ALA A 24 26.37 -27.34 -35.79
C ALA A 24 25.20 -26.59 -35.13
N LEU A 25 24.15 -27.32 -34.74
CA LEU A 25 23.13 -26.86 -33.82
C LEU A 25 23.79 -26.48 -32.49
N GLY A 26 23.45 -25.34 -31.89
CA GLY A 26 24.12 -24.91 -30.66
C GLY A 26 23.41 -23.79 -29.92
N VAL A 27 22.44 -24.19 -29.08
CA VAL A 27 21.96 -23.55 -27.85
C VAL A 27 21.63 -22.05 -27.94
N VAL A 28 20.34 -21.75 -28.13
CA VAL A 28 19.77 -20.50 -27.62
C VAL A 28 19.82 -20.54 -26.09
N ALA A 29 20.79 -19.85 -25.51
CA ALA A 29 20.81 -19.59 -24.07
C ALA A 29 19.70 -18.59 -23.76
N SER A 30 18.50 -19.09 -23.45
CA SER A 30 17.43 -18.31 -22.85
C SER A 30 17.87 -17.92 -21.45
N VAL A 31 18.44 -16.72 -21.33
CA VAL A 31 18.66 -16.07 -20.04
C VAL A 31 17.27 -15.70 -19.51
N THR A 32 16.61 -16.63 -18.83
CA THR A 32 15.45 -16.32 -18.01
C THR A 32 15.97 -15.51 -16.84
N ALA A 33 16.00 -14.19 -17.00
CA ALA A 33 16.12 -13.28 -15.88
C ALA A 33 14.89 -13.52 -15.00
N LEU A 34 15.05 -14.34 -13.95
CA LEU A 34 14.08 -14.45 -12.87
C LEU A 34 14.06 -13.08 -12.20
N THR A 35 13.14 -12.22 -12.65
CA THR A 35 12.73 -11.06 -11.85
C THR A 35 12.03 -11.63 -10.64
N ALA A 36 12.78 -11.86 -9.56
CA ALA A 36 12.17 -12.19 -8.27
C ALA A 36 11.16 -11.08 -7.96
N PRO A 37 9.90 -11.40 -7.62
CA PRO A 37 8.96 -10.41 -7.15
C PRO A 37 9.62 -9.65 -6.00
N SER A 38 9.75 -8.33 -6.13
CA SER A 38 10.10 -7.49 -5.00
C SER A 38 9.07 -7.78 -3.91
N ALA A 39 9.50 -8.35 -2.79
CA ALA A 39 8.67 -8.52 -1.62
C ALA A 39 8.22 -7.13 -1.16
N SER A 40 7.07 -6.69 -1.65
CA SER A 40 6.45 -5.43 -1.31
C SER A 40 5.63 -5.68 -0.06
N ALA A 41 6.05 -5.12 1.08
CA ALA A 41 5.22 -5.12 2.28
C ALA A 41 3.93 -4.34 1.96
N THR A 42 2.81 -5.05 1.86
CA THR A 42 1.59 -4.50 1.30
C THR A 42 0.45 -4.74 2.28
N VAL A 43 -0.17 -3.64 2.71
CA VAL A 43 -1.49 -3.71 3.34
C VAL A 43 -2.46 -4.27 2.32
N THR A 44 -3.20 -5.32 2.69
CA THR A 44 -4.16 -6.00 1.82
C THR A 44 -5.62 -5.71 2.17
N GLY A 45 -5.88 -5.15 3.36
CA GLY A 45 -7.24 -4.85 3.81
C GLY A 45 -7.29 -4.06 5.11
N ILE A 46 -8.41 -3.38 5.32
CA ILE A 46 -8.73 -2.61 6.54
C ILE A 46 -10.16 -2.95 6.95
N ALA A 47 -10.36 -3.28 8.21
CA ALA A 47 -11.68 -3.50 8.83
C ALA A 47 -11.78 -2.74 10.15
N ILE A 48 -12.98 -2.30 10.52
CA ILE A 48 -13.24 -1.57 11.77
C ILE A 48 -14.39 -2.26 12.51
N ALA A 49 -14.18 -2.51 13.80
CA ALA A 49 -15.17 -3.13 14.68
C ALA A 49 -15.45 -2.25 15.92
N PRO A 50 -16.71 -2.14 16.37
CA PRO A 50 -17.92 -2.60 15.68
C PRO A 50 -18.13 -1.83 14.36
N ALA A 51 -18.76 -2.49 13.37
CA ALA A 51 -18.93 -1.93 12.02
C ALA A 51 -20.03 -0.86 11.91
N SER A 52 -20.86 -0.74 12.94
CA SER A 52 -21.90 0.27 13.06
C SER A 52 -22.18 0.62 14.52
N THR A 53 -22.74 1.80 14.71
CA THR A 53 -23.28 2.29 15.97
C THR A 53 -24.80 2.45 15.86
N LEU A 54 -25.47 2.84 16.94
CA LEU A 54 -26.87 3.26 16.87
C LEU A 54 -26.92 4.67 16.27
N GLY A 55 -27.79 4.94 15.31
CA GLY A 55 -27.98 6.29 14.76
C GLY A 55 -27.77 6.39 13.25
N ALA A 56 -27.52 7.61 12.76
CA ALA A 56 -27.45 7.92 11.33
C ALA A 56 -26.07 7.63 10.74
N HIS A 57 -25.03 7.66 11.57
CA HIS A 57 -23.65 7.48 11.15
C HIS A 57 -23.08 6.14 11.61
N ARG A 58 -22.11 5.61 10.85
CA ARG A 58 -21.48 4.32 11.20
C ARG A 58 -20.58 4.40 12.42
N TYR A 59 -19.91 5.53 12.61
CA TYR A 59 -18.99 5.77 13.73
C TYR A 59 -19.27 7.13 14.36
N GLY A 60 -18.88 7.30 15.63
CA GLY A 60 -19.11 8.51 16.40
C GLY A 60 -17.82 9.00 17.07
N THR A 61 -17.61 10.31 17.08
CA THR A 61 -16.57 10.95 17.91
C THR A 61 -16.78 10.55 19.38
N THR A 62 -15.72 10.39 20.17
CA THR A 62 -15.73 9.87 21.57
C THR A 62 -15.93 8.36 21.77
N CYS A 63 -16.29 7.63 20.71
CA CYS A 63 -16.43 6.17 20.77
C CYS A 63 -15.14 5.48 20.34
N SER A 64 -14.89 4.30 20.92
CA SER A 64 -13.67 3.52 20.66
C SER A 64 -13.97 2.33 19.74
N TYR A 65 -13.08 2.14 18.78
CA TYR A 65 -13.17 1.10 17.75
C TYR A 65 -11.84 0.36 17.63
N THR A 66 -11.90 -0.89 17.18
CA THR A 66 -10.71 -1.66 16.79
C THR A 66 -10.57 -1.62 15.28
N VAL A 67 -9.47 -1.05 14.80
CA VAL A 67 -9.03 -1.14 13.41
C VAL A 67 -8.15 -2.37 13.26
N THR A 68 -8.49 -3.23 12.31
CA THR A 68 -7.72 -4.41 11.95
C THR A 68 -7.21 -4.23 10.54
N VAL A 69 -5.91 -4.40 10.35
CA VAL A 69 -5.23 -4.31 9.06
C VAL A 69 -4.63 -5.67 8.75
N THR A 70 -4.91 -6.19 7.55
CA THR A 70 -4.27 -7.41 7.03
C THR A 70 -3.08 -7.02 6.16
N VAL A 71 -2.00 -7.79 6.26
CA VAL A 71 -0.75 -7.58 5.52
C VAL A 71 -0.24 -8.91 4.96
N ASP A 72 0.61 -8.84 3.94
CA ASP A 72 1.35 -10.00 3.41
C ASP A 72 2.78 -10.13 3.98
N ASP A 73 3.29 -9.08 4.63
CA ASP A 73 4.60 -9.06 5.29
C ASP A 73 4.49 -8.66 6.76
N ASP A 74 4.78 -9.61 7.66
CA ASP A 74 4.83 -9.35 9.10
C ASP A 74 6.11 -8.63 9.55
N SER A 75 7.10 -8.45 8.67
CA SER A 75 8.41 -7.88 8.98
C SER A 75 8.40 -6.36 9.16
N GLN A 76 7.37 -5.66 8.68
CA GLN A 76 7.28 -4.20 8.74
C GLN A 76 6.15 -3.70 9.66
N THR A 77 6.38 -2.58 10.35
CA THR A 77 5.35 -1.90 11.15
C THR A 77 4.25 -1.32 10.25
N VAL A 78 2.99 -1.43 10.68
CA VAL A 78 1.84 -0.76 10.05
C VAL A 78 1.60 0.56 10.77
N TYR A 79 1.46 1.64 10.00
CA TYR A 79 1.07 2.96 10.48
C TYR A 79 -0.40 3.20 10.15
N PHE A 80 -1.19 3.66 11.12
CA PHE A 80 -2.62 3.88 11.02
C PHE A 80 -2.93 5.37 11.15
N PHE A 81 -3.66 5.94 10.20
CA PHE A 81 -3.90 7.38 10.18
C PHE A 81 -5.26 7.74 9.62
N GLU A 82 -5.81 8.85 10.12
CA GLU A 82 -6.97 9.49 9.54
C GLU A 82 -6.56 10.38 8.37
N GLU A 83 -7.52 10.68 7.49
CA GLU A 83 -7.35 11.70 6.46
C GLU A 83 -6.81 13.02 7.03
N GLY A 84 -5.74 13.54 6.40
CA GLY A 84 -5.10 14.78 6.83
C GLY A 84 -4.08 14.61 7.95
N GLN A 85 -3.90 13.40 8.51
CA GLN A 85 -2.81 13.12 9.43
C GLN A 85 -1.55 12.64 8.70
N GLY A 86 -0.39 13.07 9.21
CA GLY A 86 0.92 12.63 8.74
C GLY A 86 1.22 11.16 9.05
N PRO A 87 2.41 10.67 8.71
CA PRO A 87 2.68 9.23 8.61
C PRO A 87 2.64 8.47 9.94
N SER A 88 2.80 9.14 11.08
CA SER A 88 2.68 8.51 12.41
C SER A 88 1.22 8.36 12.87
N GLY A 89 0.29 9.08 12.24
CA GLY A 89 -1.15 8.92 12.46
C GLY A 89 -1.61 8.90 13.91
N PHE A 90 -2.57 8.02 14.21
CA PHE A 90 -3.08 7.80 15.56
C PHE A 90 -2.49 6.54 16.23
N ALA A 91 -1.88 5.62 15.47
CA ALA A 91 -1.29 4.41 16.03
C ALA A 91 -0.27 3.75 15.09
N GLU A 92 0.57 2.90 15.69
CA GLU A 92 1.51 2.03 15.01
C GLU A 92 1.41 0.63 15.62
N ALA A 93 1.46 -0.41 14.79
CA ALA A 93 1.47 -1.79 15.30
C ALA A 93 2.30 -2.71 14.40
N LYS A 94 3.09 -3.56 15.06
CA LYS A 94 3.81 -4.66 14.41
C LYS A 94 2.80 -5.78 14.10
N PRO A 95 2.67 -6.23 12.84
CA PRO A 95 1.80 -7.35 12.53
C PRO A 95 2.27 -8.65 13.18
N SER A 96 1.32 -9.53 13.46
CA SER A 96 1.55 -10.92 13.88
C SER A 96 0.51 -11.82 13.25
N GLY A 97 0.96 -12.83 12.49
CA GLY A 97 0.08 -13.73 11.77
C GLY A 97 -0.67 -13.05 10.62
N GLY A 98 -0.04 -12.09 9.94
CA GLY A 98 -0.62 -11.33 8.85
C GLY A 98 -1.56 -10.20 9.29
N VAL A 99 -1.58 -9.85 10.59
CA VAL A 99 -2.57 -8.92 11.15
C VAL A 99 -1.93 -7.90 12.10
N ALA A 100 -2.22 -6.63 11.89
CA ALA A 100 -1.96 -5.54 12.83
C ALA A 100 -3.28 -4.96 13.36
N LYS A 101 -3.32 -4.55 14.63
CA LYS A 101 -4.52 -3.98 15.26
C LYS A 101 -4.19 -2.71 16.01
N ALA A 102 -5.12 -1.76 15.97
CA ALA A 102 -5.03 -0.51 16.74
C ALA A 102 -6.40 -0.08 17.24
N THR A 103 -6.42 0.62 18.37
CA THR A 103 -7.61 1.32 18.85
C THR A 103 -7.72 2.67 18.15
N TRP A 104 -8.91 2.99 17.68
CA TRP A 104 -9.23 4.25 17.01
C TRP A 104 -10.40 4.93 17.72
N ILE A 105 -10.24 6.23 17.97
CA ILE A 105 -11.32 7.14 18.39
C ILE A 105 -11.32 8.26 17.35
N PRO A 106 -12.42 8.47 16.60
CA PRO A 106 -12.48 9.51 15.58
C PRO A 106 -12.09 10.88 16.14
N SER A 107 -11.09 11.53 15.54
CA SER A 107 -10.64 12.85 16.02
C SER A 107 -11.60 13.98 15.66
N SER A 108 -12.43 13.77 14.62
CA SER A 108 -13.35 14.76 14.07
C SER A 108 -14.44 14.09 13.25
N THR A 109 -15.58 14.76 13.09
CA THR A 109 -16.67 14.35 12.18
C THR A 109 -16.35 14.60 10.70
N LYS A 110 -15.23 15.28 10.41
CA LYS A 110 -14.86 15.67 9.05
C LYS A 110 -14.01 14.64 8.30
N ILE A 111 -13.54 13.61 9.00
CA ILE A 111 -12.70 12.58 8.38
C ILE A 111 -13.54 11.68 7.48
N THR A 112 -13.06 11.41 6.27
CA THR A 112 -13.80 10.56 5.32
C THR A 112 -13.09 9.24 5.02
N TYR A 113 -11.83 9.10 5.43
CA TYR A 113 -11.05 7.88 5.24
C TYR A 113 -10.16 7.55 6.45
N ILE A 114 -9.99 6.25 6.68
CA ILE A 114 -8.90 5.66 7.45
C ILE A 114 -7.91 5.04 6.48
N TYR A 115 -6.62 5.26 6.74
CA TYR A 115 -5.53 4.76 5.95
C TYR A 115 -4.64 3.84 6.78
N ALA A 116 -4.00 2.91 6.08
CA ALA A 116 -2.94 2.09 6.64
C ALA A 116 -1.82 1.90 5.61
N VAL A 117 -0.57 1.90 6.07
CA VAL A 117 0.60 1.72 5.20
C VAL A 117 1.71 0.96 5.93
N GLN A 118 2.48 0.17 5.17
CA GLN A 118 3.78 -0.34 5.60
C GLN A 118 4.90 0.42 4.89
N PRO A 119 6.06 0.63 5.53
CA PRO A 119 7.20 1.26 4.88
C PRO A 119 7.60 0.48 3.62
N ASN A 120 7.94 1.20 2.56
CA ASN A 120 8.30 0.66 1.24
C ASN A 120 7.14 -0.02 0.49
N ALA A 121 5.90 0.06 0.98
CA ALA A 121 4.73 -0.33 0.22
C ALA A 121 4.59 0.53 -1.04
N SER A 122 4.36 -0.11 -2.18
CA SER A 122 4.09 0.59 -3.44
C SER A 122 2.65 1.14 -3.50
N ALA A 123 1.75 0.65 -2.65
CA ALA A 123 0.35 1.04 -2.60
C ALA A 123 -0.12 1.30 -1.16
N GLN A 124 -0.87 2.40 -1.00
CA GLN A 124 -1.61 2.72 0.22
C GLN A 124 -3.06 2.26 0.05
N ILE A 125 -3.64 1.63 1.08
CA ILE A 125 -5.07 1.31 1.11
C ILE A 125 -5.79 2.30 2.02
N ARG A 126 -7.04 2.60 1.65
CA ARG A 126 -7.96 3.42 2.44
C ARG A 126 -9.32 2.74 2.58
N LEU A 127 -9.97 2.98 3.72
CA LEU A 127 -11.33 2.57 4.00
C LEU A 127 -12.19 3.82 4.20
N PRO A 128 -13.29 4.01 3.43
CA PRO A 128 -14.20 5.11 3.68
C PRO A 128 -14.88 4.95 5.05
N VAL A 129 -14.99 6.05 5.77
CA VAL A 129 -15.67 6.13 7.08
C VAL A 129 -16.72 7.22 7.03
N ASP A 130 -17.75 7.02 7.84
CA ASP A 130 -18.86 7.96 8.00
C ASP A 130 -18.99 8.23 9.50
N VAL A 131 -18.67 9.46 9.90
CA VAL A 131 -18.42 9.83 11.29
C VAL A 131 -19.36 10.96 11.72
N GLY A 132 -20.24 10.66 12.65
CA GLY A 132 -21.11 11.62 13.32
C GLY A 132 -20.57 12.07 14.68
N THR A 133 -21.35 12.88 15.36
CA THR A 133 -21.10 13.19 16.78
C THR A 133 -21.45 11.97 17.61
N GLY A 134 -20.50 11.41 18.34
CA GLY A 134 -20.75 10.20 19.13
C GLY A 134 -21.09 10.49 20.59
N VAL A 135 -21.99 9.69 21.14
CA VAL A 135 -22.29 9.61 22.57
C VAL A 135 -21.94 8.20 23.04
N ASN A 136 -20.92 8.11 23.88
CA ASN A 136 -20.48 6.85 24.48
C ASN A 136 -21.40 6.47 25.66
N LEU A 137 -22.11 5.34 25.53
CA LEU A 137 -23.04 4.80 26.54
C LEU A 137 -22.42 3.63 27.33
N GLY A 138 -21.10 3.48 27.30
CA GLY A 138 -20.37 2.37 27.90
C GLY A 138 -20.29 1.17 26.96
N SER A 139 -21.37 0.37 26.87
CA SER A 139 -21.42 -0.83 26.02
C SER A 139 -21.89 -0.56 24.60
N ALA A 140 -22.36 0.65 24.32
CA ALA A 140 -22.87 1.07 23.02
C ALA A 140 -22.37 2.47 22.69
N CYS A 141 -22.41 2.80 21.41
CA CYS A 141 -22.21 4.15 20.91
C CYS A 141 -23.45 4.56 20.12
N VAL A 142 -23.84 5.83 20.27
CA VAL A 142 -24.82 6.48 19.40
C VAL A 142 -24.08 7.51 18.55
N ALA A 143 -24.19 7.46 17.22
CA ALA A 143 -23.60 8.45 16.32
C ALA A 143 -24.71 9.22 15.57
N ILE A 144 -24.78 10.53 15.83
CA ILE A 144 -25.78 11.46 15.29
C ILE A 144 -25.19 12.49 14.34
#